data_AF-A0A1Y0IT20-F1
#
_entry.id   AF-A0A1Y0IT20-F1
#
_cell.length_a   1.000
_cell.length_b   1.000
_cell.length_c   1.000
_cell.angle_alpha   90.00
_cell.angle_beta   90.00
_cell.angle_gamma   90.00
#
_symmetry.space_group_name_H-M   'P 1'
#
loop_
_entity.id
_entity.type
_entity.pdbx_description
1 polymer ?
#
loop_
_entity_poly.entity_id
_entity_poly.type
_entity_poly.pdbx_seq_one_letter_code
_entity_poly.pdbx_strand_id
1 'polypeptide(L)'
;MTKRVVAGAAAGYLIALITSPLFPELISLLIPFAGMWIGAMRDRKKANIRDVVPEVKVETSAPAEPIPSSGRQEQAEPVAPEFTPVLEYLEILEDMVISEGQKNNLDDEIVDKSLALFARLQRVIPLLQEMNNGTINHTIRRLVLKDLNSFITPFLRLSGETKTKNRRMLLNGLKDINTKITTIVETIEHKDLIELQTKAELIQNRYRESDHM
;
A
#
# COMPACT_ATOMS: atom_id res chain seq x y z
N MET A 1 33.83 -3.93 -29.22
CA MET A 1 33.68 -4.01 -27.75
C MET A 1 34.86 -3.33 -27.08
N THR A 2 34.60 -2.29 -26.29
CA THR A 2 35.65 -1.47 -25.68
C THR A 2 36.28 -2.20 -24.49
N LYS A 3 37.61 -2.19 -24.39
CA LYS A 3 38.43 -2.90 -23.38
C LYS A 3 37.97 -2.68 -21.92
N ARG A 4 37.24 -1.60 -21.66
CA ARG A 4 36.67 -1.24 -20.35
C ARG A 4 35.48 -2.11 -19.93
N VAL A 5 34.68 -2.58 -20.89
CA VAL A 5 33.53 -3.46 -20.62
C VAL A 5 34.00 -4.86 -20.22
N VAL A 6 35.08 -5.34 -20.85
CA VAL A 6 35.70 -6.64 -20.52
C VAL A 6 36.38 -6.60 -19.15
N ALA A 7 37.03 -5.48 -18.79
CA ALA A 7 37.66 -5.31 -17.48
C ALA A 7 36.64 -5.26 -16.32
N GLY A 8 35.48 -4.63 -16.53
CA GLY A 8 34.41 -4.58 -15.53
C GLY A 8 33.77 -5.94 -15.26
N ALA A 9 33.55 -6.75 -16.31
CA ALA A 9 33.00 -8.09 -16.17
C ALA A 9 33.94 -9.04 -15.41
N ALA A 10 35.26 -8.95 -15.65
CA ALA A 10 36.25 -9.78 -14.96
C ALA A 10 36.37 -9.43 -13.47
N ALA A 11 36.30 -8.13 -13.11
CA ALA A 11 36.34 -7.69 -11.72
C ALA A 11 35.10 -8.14 -10.94
N GLY A 12 33.92 -8.09 -11.56
CA GLY A 12 32.68 -8.57 -10.93
C GLY A 12 32.69 -10.08 -10.67
N TYR A 13 33.24 -10.88 -11.60
CA TYR A 13 33.34 -12.33 -11.44
C TYR A 13 34.29 -12.76 -10.31
N LEU A 14 35.40 -12.04 -10.13
CA LEU A 14 36.34 -12.30 -9.02
C LEU A 14 35.72 -12.02 -7.64
N ILE A 15 34.89 -10.96 -7.54
CA ILE A 15 34.18 -10.62 -6.30
C ILE A 15 33.11 -11.68 -5.98
N ALA A 16 32.42 -12.21 -7.00
CA ALA A 16 31.44 -13.28 -6.84
C ALA A 16 32.08 -14.60 -6.35
N LEU A 17 33.28 -14.95 -6.85
CA LEU A 17 34.00 -16.16 -6.42
C LEU A 17 34.48 -16.09 -4.97
N ILE A 18 34.93 -14.93 -4.50
CA ILE A 18 35.42 -14.75 -3.12
C ILE A 18 34.26 -14.79 -2.11
N THR A 19 33.05 -14.42 -2.54
CA THR A 19 31.86 -14.34 -1.67
C THR A 19 31.02 -15.63 -1.68
N SER A 20 31.37 -16.59 -2.56
CA SER A 20 30.60 -17.81 -2.84
C SER A 20 30.39 -18.79 -1.67
N PRO A 21 31.25 -18.92 -0.64
CA PRO A 21 31.04 -19.95 0.37
C PRO A 21 30.25 -19.49 1.61
N LEU A 22 29.76 -18.23 1.67
CA LEU A 22 29.17 -17.67 2.90
C LEU A 22 27.73 -17.14 2.80
N PHE A 23 27.06 -17.21 1.63
CA PHE A 23 25.70 -16.67 1.48
C PHE A 23 24.78 -17.58 0.65
N PRO A 24 23.58 -17.94 1.18
CA PRO A 24 22.57 -18.69 0.44
C PRO A 24 21.90 -17.82 -0.65
N GLU A 25 21.50 -18.47 -1.74
CA GLU A 25 21.25 -18.00 -3.12
C GLU A 25 20.22 -16.87 -3.36
N LEU A 26 19.66 -16.23 -2.33
CA LEU A 26 18.53 -15.29 -2.47
C LEU A 26 18.90 -13.84 -2.85
N ILE A 27 20.16 -13.42 -2.74
CA ILE A 27 20.56 -12.01 -2.94
C ILE A 27 21.03 -11.72 -4.39
N SER A 28 21.49 -12.73 -5.12
CA SER A 28 21.94 -12.53 -6.52
C SER A 28 20.81 -12.12 -7.47
N LEU A 29 19.54 -12.31 -7.08
CA LEU A 29 18.36 -11.91 -7.84
C LEU A 29 18.08 -10.39 -7.78
N LEU A 30 18.65 -9.67 -6.82
CA LEU A 30 18.39 -8.24 -6.59
C LEU A 30 19.36 -7.30 -7.31
N ILE A 31 20.50 -7.81 -7.78
CA ILE A 31 21.55 -7.01 -8.43
C ILE A 31 21.08 -6.32 -9.74
N PRO A 32 20.23 -6.93 -10.60
CA PRO A 32 19.72 -6.25 -11.80
C PRO A 32 18.83 -5.04 -11.47
N PHE A 33 18.11 -5.07 -10.34
CA PHE A 33 17.21 -3.99 -9.95
C PHE A 33 17.95 -2.77 -9.39
N ALA A 34 19.05 -2.95 -8.66
CA ALA A 34 19.83 -1.83 -8.14
C ALA A 34 20.51 -0.99 -9.24
N GLY A 35 20.93 -1.63 -10.35
CA GLY A 35 21.55 -0.93 -11.48
C GLY A 35 20.58 -0.03 -12.28
N MET A 36 19.31 -0.41 -12.33
CA MET A 36 18.26 0.33 -13.06
C MET A 36 17.90 1.66 -12.36
N TRP A 37 17.96 1.71 -11.02
CA TRP A 37 17.67 2.91 -10.24
C TRP A 37 18.76 3.99 -10.34
N ILE A 38 20.03 3.60 -10.50
CA ILE A 38 21.15 4.56 -10.62
C ILE A 38 21.21 5.20 -12.02
N GLY A 39 20.77 4.49 -13.07
CA GLY A 39 20.75 5.00 -14.45
C GLY A 39 19.66 6.04 -14.72
N ALA A 40 18.46 5.86 -14.15
CA ALA A 40 17.30 6.70 -14.46
C ALA A 40 17.37 8.14 -13.91
N MET A 41 18.23 8.41 -12.93
CA MET A 41 18.40 9.76 -12.35
C MET A 41 19.38 10.66 -13.12
N ARG A 42 20.15 10.13 -14.07
CA ARG A 42 21.23 10.90 -14.72
C ARG A 42 20.85 11.54 -16.06
N ASP A 43 19.73 11.15 -16.68
CA ASP A 43 19.37 11.59 -18.05
C ASP A 43 18.23 12.63 -18.16
N ARG A 44 17.67 13.14 -17.05
CA ARG A 44 16.68 14.24 -17.12
C ARG A 44 17.30 15.63 -17.17
N LYS A 45 18.26 15.89 -18.06
CA LYS A 45 18.66 17.26 -18.39
C LYS A 45 18.92 17.44 -19.89
N LYS A 46 18.03 18.25 -20.49
CA LYS A 46 18.02 18.86 -21.84
C LYS A 46 17.28 18.08 -22.94
N ALA A 47 16.05 18.50 -23.21
CA ALA A 47 15.53 18.60 -24.57
C ALA A 47 14.65 19.86 -24.67
N ASN A 48 15.13 20.84 -25.41
CA ASN A 48 14.55 22.16 -25.64
C ASN A 48 14.20 22.26 -27.14
N ILE A 49 12.90 22.37 -27.43
CA ILE A 49 12.22 23.02 -28.58
C ILE A 49 12.53 22.50 -30.01
N ARG A 50 11.47 22.16 -30.79
CA ARG A 50 11.06 22.97 -31.96
C ARG A 50 9.69 22.59 -32.57
N ASP A 51 8.97 23.66 -32.90
CA ASP A 51 7.67 23.74 -33.59
C ASP A 51 7.60 22.97 -34.91
N VAL A 52 6.47 22.28 -35.12
CA VAL A 52 5.85 22.10 -36.43
C VAL A 52 4.35 22.21 -36.26
N VAL A 53 3.81 23.42 -36.46
CA VAL A 53 2.39 23.68 -36.64
C VAL A 53 2.12 23.71 -38.14
N PRO A 54 1.31 22.81 -38.72
CA PRO A 54 0.70 23.03 -40.02
C PRO A 54 -0.57 23.87 -39.82
N GLU A 55 -0.53 25.06 -40.38
CA GLU A 55 -1.62 26.03 -40.51
C GLU A 55 -2.78 25.43 -41.33
N VAL A 56 -3.98 25.31 -40.72
CA VAL A 56 -5.23 25.06 -41.45
C VAL A 56 -6.30 26.02 -40.95
N LYS A 57 -6.46 27.08 -41.74
CA LYS A 57 -7.68 27.84 -42.11
C LYS A 57 -8.79 27.98 -41.04
N VAL A 58 -8.94 29.22 -40.57
CA VAL A 58 -10.08 29.73 -39.80
C VAL A 58 -11.32 29.81 -40.69
N GLU A 59 -12.44 29.20 -40.26
CA GLU A 59 -13.79 29.63 -40.62
C GLU A 59 -14.68 29.55 -39.37
N THR A 60 -15.19 30.72 -38.99
CA THR A 60 -16.03 31.05 -37.83
C THR A 60 -17.46 30.53 -38.01
N SER A 61 -18.05 29.88 -36.99
CA SER A 61 -19.50 29.86 -36.69
C SER A 61 -19.85 29.20 -35.33
N ALA A 62 -20.06 30.02 -34.29
CA ALA A 62 -21.05 29.88 -33.19
C ALA A 62 -21.03 28.62 -32.24
N PRO A 63 -21.79 28.60 -31.12
CA PRO A 63 -21.21 28.63 -29.76
C PRO A 63 -21.25 27.31 -28.97
N ALA A 64 -20.19 27.12 -28.19
CA ALA A 64 -19.99 26.25 -27.03
C ALA A 64 -21.18 25.41 -26.51
N GLU A 65 -21.17 24.12 -26.85
CA GLU A 65 -21.67 23.06 -25.96
C GLU A 65 -20.50 22.53 -25.12
N PRO A 66 -20.61 22.44 -23.77
CA PRO A 66 -19.60 21.80 -22.97
C PRO A 66 -19.69 20.28 -23.17
N ILE A 67 -18.74 19.73 -23.92
CA ILE A 67 -18.45 18.29 -23.92
C ILE A 67 -18.04 17.95 -22.49
N PRO A 68 -18.72 17.02 -21.78
CA PRO A 68 -18.24 16.57 -20.49
C PRO A 68 -16.96 15.79 -20.77
N SER A 69 -15.84 16.40 -20.39
CA SER A 69 -14.60 15.70 -20.13
C SER A 69 -14.94 14.54 -19.18
N SER A 70 -15.05 13.32 -19.71
CA SER A 70 -14.91 12.11 -18.91
C SER A 70 -13.46 12.07 -18.43
N GLY A 71 -13.17 12.90 -17.43
CA GLY A 71 -12.18 12.59 -16.44
C GLY A 71 -12.63 11.26 -15.87
N ARG A 72 -11.85 10.23 -16.15
CA ARG A 72 -11.83 9.00 -15.38
C ARG A 72 -11.42 9.38 -13.96
N GLN A 73 -12.35 9.96 -13.22
CA GLN A 73 -12.35 9.92 -11.79
C GLN A 73 -12.43 8.44 -11.48
N GLU A 74 -11.33 7.87 -11.01
CA GLU A 74 -11.38 6.78 -10.07
C GLU A 74 -12.32 7.25 -8.96
N GLN A 75 -13.61 6.94 -9.13
CA GLN A 75 -14.60 7.08 -8.09
C GLN A 75 -14.15 6.05 -7.06
N ALA A 76 -13.34 6.50 -6.10
CA ALA A 76 -13.28 5.84 -4.81
C ALA A 76 -14.74 5.69 -4.39
N GLU A 77 -15.23 4.45 -4.32
CA GLU A 77 -16.59 4.21 -3.86
C GLU A 77 -16.77 4.95 -2.53
N PRO A 78 -17.92 5.62 -2.34
CA PRO A 78 -18.16 6.36 -1.12
C PRO A 78 -18.06 5.39 0.05
N VAL A 79 -17.06 5.63 0.92
CA VAL A 79 -16.83 4.84 2.13
C VAL A 79 -18.16 4.72 2.86
N ALA A 80 -18.57 3.48 3.15
CA ALA A 80 -19.81 3.22 3.86
C ALA A 80 -19.87 4.05 5.17
N PRO A 81 -21.01 4.71 5.48
CA PRO A 81 -21.13 5.62 6.62
C PRO A 81 -20.73 5.02 7.97
N GLU A 82 -20.76 3.69 8.09
CA GLU A 82 -20.37 2.97 9.30
C GLU A 82 -18.86 3.02 9.61
N PHE A 83 -18.02 3.26 8.59
CA PHE A 83 -16.56 3.35 8.72
C PHE A 83 -16.06 4.78 8.79
N THR A 84 -16.89 5.79 8.51
CA THR A 84 -16.49 7.20 8.63
C THR A 84 -15.89 7.53 10.01
N PRO A 85 -16.51 7.15 11.14
CA PRO A 85 -15.93 7.42 12.47
C PRO A 85 -14.62 6.67 12.72
N VAL A 86 -14.43 5.53 12.05
CA VAL A 86 -13.22 4.71 12.18
C VAL A 86 -12.06 5.41 11.48
N LEU A 87 -12.27 5.90 10.25
CA LEU A 87 -11.24 6.61 9.49
C LEU A 87 -10.85 7.93 10.16
N GLU A 88 -11.82 8.74 10.55
CA GLU A 88 -11.57 10.00 11.28
C GLU A 88 -10.75 9.75 12.55
N TYR A 89 -11.09 8.68 13.29
CA TYR A 89 -10.36 8.34 14.50
C TYR A 89 -8.92 7.88 14.22
N LEU A 90 -8.71 7.11 13.14
CA LEU A 90 -7.37 6.68 12.73
C LEU A 90 -6.50 7.88 12.33
N GLU A 91 -7.06 8.86 11.62
CA GLU A 91 -6.35 10.10 11.25
C GLU A 91 -5.92 10.89 12.50
N ILE A 92 -6.83 11.07 13.47
CA ILE A 92 -6.51 11.75 14.74
C ILE A 92 -5.40 11.01 15.51
N LEU A 93 -5.45 9.68 15.54
CA LEU A 93 -4.42 8.87 16.19
C LEU A 93 -3.08 8.96 15.46
N GLU A 94 -3.09 8.94 14.14
CA GLU A 94 -1.92 9.11 13.30
C GLU A 94 -1.23 10.44 13.61
N ASP A 95 -1.97 11.54 13.59
CA ASP A 95 -1.45 12.87 13.93
C ASP A 95 -0.85 12.91 15.34
N MET A 96 -1.51 12.27 16.31
CA MET A 96 -1.03 12.24 17.69
C MET A 96 0.26 11.43 17.82
N VAL A 97 0.34 10.26 17.18
CA VAL A 97 1.54 9.41 17.19
C VAL A 97 2.70 10.10 16.47
N ILE A 98 2.46 10.73 15.33
CA ILE A 98 3.47 11.51 14.59
C ILE A 98 3.98 12.66 15.46
N SER A 99 3.07 13.42 16.08
CA SER A 99 3.44 14.54 16.95
C SER A 99 4.28 14.08 18.15
N GLU A 100 3.93 12.96 18.78
CA GLU A 100 4.69 12.42 19.91
C GLU A 100 6.05 11.85 19.48
N GLY A 101 6.14 11.25 18.29
CA GLY A 101 7.41 10.83 17.69
C GLY A 101 8.33 12.02 17.39
N GLN A 102 7.82 13.09 16.77
CA GLN A 102 8.59 14.31 16.46
C GLN A 102 9.13 15.01 17.71
N LYS A 103 8.44 14.91 18.85
CA LYS A 103 8.90 15.44 20.14
C LYS A 103 9.98 14.56 20.81
N ASN A 104 10.37 13.43 20.21
CA ASN A 104 11.21 12.40 20.82
C ASN A 104 10.63 11.86 22.15
N ASN A 105 9.30 11.90 22.31
CA ASN A 105 8.61 11.40 23.49
C ASN A 105 8.10 9.96 23.32
N LEU A 106 8.14 9.45 22.09
CA LEU A 106 7.68 8.14 21.71
C LEU A 106 8.82 7.38 21.03
N ASP A 107 8.94 6.09 21.36
CA ASP A 107 9.94 5.20 20.77
C ASP A 107 9.68 4.98 19.28
N ASP A 108 10.74 5.03 18.46
CA ASP A 108 10.65 4.88 17.00
C ASP A 108 9.95 3.57 16.59
N GLU A 109 10.18 2.46 17.30
CA GLU A 109 9.51 1.20 16.99
C GLU A 109 8.00 1.28 17.23
N ILE A 110 7.57 2.02 18.26
CA ILE A 110 6.15 2.25 18.53
C ILE A 110 5.54 3.11 17.43
N VAL A 111 6.23 4.18 17.02
CA VAL A 111 5.79 5.06 15.93
C VAL A 111 5.60 4.23 14.66
N ASP A 112 6.65 3.54 14.22
CA ASP A 112 6.64 2.75 12.98
C ASP A 112 5.54 1.69 12.97
N LYS A 113 5.39 0.93 14.07
CA LYS A 113 4.37 -0.13 14.15
C LYS A 113 2.96 0.42 14.23
N SER A 114 2.75 1.56 14.88
CA SER A 114 1.45 2.22 14.94
C SER A 114 1.04 2.73 13.56
N LEU A 115 1.94 3.44 12.87
CA LEU A 115 1.69 3.96 11.52
C LEU A 115 1.45 2.84 10.51
N ALA A 116 2.26 1.78 10.55
CA ALA A 116 2.04 0.60 9.70
C ALA A 116 0.67 -0.05 9.95
N LEU A 117 0.23 -0.10 11.21
CA LEU A 117 -1.08 -0.62 11.58
C LEU A 117 -2.23 0.26 11.05
N PHE A 118 -2.12 1.57 11.19
CA PHE A 118 -3.15 2.51 10.72
C PHE A 118 -3.28 2.48 9.21
N ALA A 119 -2.17 2.52 8.48
CA ALA A 119 -2.16 2.41 7.03
C ALA A 119 -2.76 1.06 6.56
N ARG A 120 -2.48 -0.03 7.28
CA ARG A 120 -3.08 -1.33 7.01
C ARG A 120 -4.59 -1.31 7.24
N LEU A 121 -5.06 -0.73 8.33
CA LEU A 121 -6.50 -0.60 8.61
C LEU A 121 -7.22 0.23 7.56
N GLN A 122 -6.66 1.38 7.17
CA GLN A 122 -7.20 2.23 6.10
C GLN A 122 -7.33 1.46 4.78
N ARG A 123 -6.37 0.60 4.44
CA ARG A 123 -6.42 -0.23 3.22
C ARG A 123 -7.42 -1.38 3.29
N VAL A 124 -7.65 -1.96 4.48
CA VAL A 124 -8.58 -3.08 4.67
C VAL A 124 -10.03 -2.62 4.68
N ILE A 125 -10.32 -1.39 5.15
CA ILE A 125 -11.68 -0.87 5.27
C ILE A 125 -12.49 -0.93 3.95
N PRO A 126 -11.97 -0.51 2.78
CA PRO A 126 -12.68 -0.66 1.50
C PRO A 126 -13.02 -2.12 1.17
N LEU A 127 -12.09 -3.05 1.40
CA LEU A 127 -12.30 -4.49 1.13
C LEU A 127 -13.43 -5.08 1.99
N LEU A 128 -13.61 -4.55 3.20
CA LEU A 128 -14.71 -4.95 4.09
C LEU A 128 -16.08 -4.46 3.61
N GLN A 129 -16.11 -3.32 2.92
CA GLN A 129 -17.34 -2.78 2.34
C GLN A 129 -17.81 -3.65 1.18
N GLU A 130 -16.88 -4.05 0.30
CA GLU A 130 -17.15 -4.98 -0.79
C GLU A 130 -17.65 -6.35 -0.29
N MET A 131 -17.05 -6.85 0.80
CA MET A 131 -17.46 -8.12 1.39
C MET A 131 -18.90 -8.08 1.95
N ASN A 132 -19.38 -6.91 2.36
CA ASN A 132 -20.70 -6.64 2.94
C ASN A 132 -21.07 -7.59 4.10
N ASN A 133 -20.14 -7.81 5.03
CA ASN A 133 -20.35 -8.67 6.19
C ASN A 133 -20.47 -7.84 7.48
N GLY A 134 -21.70 -7.63 7.95
CA GLY A 134 -21.98 -6.81 9.13
C GLY A 134 -21.28 -7.27 10.42
N THR A 135 -21.01 -8.58 10.58
CA THR A 135 -20.29 -9.10 11.75
C THR A 135 -18.82 -8.67 11.72
N ILE A 136 -18.16 -8.79 10.57
CA ILE A 136 -16.75 -8.39 10.42
C ILE A 136 -16.63 -6.86 10.49
N ASN A 137 -17.56 -6.12 9.88
CA ASN A 137 -17.59 -4.66 9.91
C ASN A 137 -17.74 -4.16 11.36
N HIS A 138 -18.67 -4.73 12.12
CA HIS A 138 -18.79 -4.42 13.55
C HIS A 138 -17.53 -4.79 14.34
N THR A 139 -16.90 -5.93 14.03
CA THR A 139 -15.66 -6.36 14.70
C THR A 139 -14.54 -5.34 14.49
N ILE A 140 -14.35 -4.83 13.27
CA ILE A 140 -13.34 -3.81 12.96
C ILE A 140 -13.68 -2.47 13.62
N ARG A 141 -14.93 -2.04 13.57
CA ARG A 141 -15.37 -0.81 14.25
C ARG A 141 -15.07 -0.87 15.74
N ARG A 142 -15.39 -1.99 16.40
CA ARG A 142 -15.06 -2.20 17.83
C ARG A 142 -13.55 -2.23 18.05
N LEU A 143 -12.81 -2.96 17.20
CA LEU A 143 -11.36 -3.12 17.32
C LEU A 143 -10.65 -1.77 17.29
N VAL A 144 -11.09 -0.85 16.44
CA VAL A 144 -10.50 0.48 16.30
C VAL A 144 -11.03 1.45 17.36
N LEU A 145 -12.34 1.63 17.45
CA LEU A 145 -12.92 2.69 18.29
C LEU A 145 -12.84 2.39 19.79
N LYS A 146 -12.79 1.11 20.15
CA LYS A 146 -12.75 0.66 21.54
C LYS A 146 -11.39 0.07 21.89
N ASP A 147 -10.98 -1.00 21.23
CA ASP A 147 -9.82 -1.76 21.68
C ASP A 147 -8.53 -0.97 21.43
N LEU A 148 -8.29 -0.49 20.21
CA LEU A 148 -7.16 0.38 19.86
C LEU A 148 -7.12 1.64 20.74
N ASN A 149 -8.25 2.32 20.84
CA ASN A 149 -8.41 3.51 21.67
C ASN A 149 -8.06 3.27 23.14
N SER A 150 -8.50 2.13 23.70
CA SER A 150 -8.36 1.84 25.12
C SER A 150 -6.92 1.72 25.60
N PHE A 151 -5.97 1.35 24.73
CA PHE A 151 -4.57 1.28 25.12
C PHE A 151 -3.73 2.42 24.55
N ILE A 152 -4.02 2.91 23.33
CA ILE A 152 -3.16 3.91 22.71
C ILE A 152 -3.35 5.27 23.37
N THR A 153 -4.60 5.68 23.63
CA THR A 153 -4.90 7.00 24.17
C THR A 153 -4.34 7.15 25.60
N PRO A 154 -4.52 6.21 26.54
CA PRO A 154 -3.90 6.31 27.85
C PRO A 154 -2.38 6.27 27.78
N PHE A 155 -1.80 5.47 26.87
CA PHE A 155 -0.35 5.38 26.71
C PHE A 155 0.26 6.70 26.23
N LEU A 156 -0.36 7.36 25.25
CA LEU A 156 0.12 8.63 24.71
C LEU A 156 0.09 9.77 25.75
N ARG A 157 -0.78 9.67 26.77
CA ARG A 157 -0.84 10.61 27.90
C ARG A 157 0.26 10.42 28.95
N LEU A 158 0.99 9.31 28.92
CA LEU A 158 2.06 9.03 29.88
C LEU A 158 3.25 9.97 29.65
N SER A 159 4.01 10.23 30.72
CA SER A 159 5.31 10.91 30.61
C SER A 159 6.33 10.05 29.86
N GLY A 160 7.32 10.66 29.22
CA GLY A 160 8.33 9.95 28.40
C GLY A 160 8.98 8.76 29.12
N GLU A 161 9.44 8.92 30.35
CA GLU A 161 10.03 7.82 31.13
C GLU A 161 9.04 6.68 31.40
N THR A 162 7.76 7.01 31.65
CA THR A 162 6.71 6.02 31.90
C THR A 162 6.33 5.29 30.62
N LYS A 163 6.35 5.97 29.46
CA LYS A 163 6.20 5.35 28.14
C LYS A 163 7.28 4.30 27.91
N THR A 164 8.55 4.63 28.18
CA THR A 164 9.67 3.69 28.02
C THR A 164 9.51 2.44 28.89
N LYS A 165 9.12 2.60 30.16
CA LYS A 165 8.90 1.46 31.07
C LYS A 165 7.72 0.56 30.64
N ASN A 166 6.68 1.15 30.06
CA ASN A 166 5.47 0.44 29.65
C ASN A 166 5.45 0.10 28.15
N ARG A 167 6.52 0.36 27.41
CA ARG A 167 6.66 0.16 25.96
C ARG A 167 6.11 -1.19 25.49
N ARG A 168 6.48 -2.26 26.19
CA ARG A 168 6.06 -3.63 25.86
C ARG A 168 4.54 -3.82 25.89
N MET A 169 3.84 -3.12 26.78
CA MET A 169 2.38 -3.19 26.89
C MET A 169 1.72 -2.68 25.61
N LEU A 170 2.16 -1.52 25.10
CA LEU A 170 1.64 -0.97 23.85
C LEU A 170 2.01 -1.85 22.65
N LEU A 171 3.27 -2.27 22.55
CA LEU A 171 3.73 -3.10 21.44
C LEU A 171 2.98 -4.44 21.35
N ASN A 172 2.69 -5.07 22.49
CA ASN A 172 1.88 -6.27 22.53
C ASN A 172 0.44 -5.99 22.07
N GLY A 173 -0.19 -4.90 22.56
CA GLY A 173 -1.54 -4.52 22.12
C GLY A 173 -1.63 -4.25 20.61
N LEU A 174 -0.64 -3.53 20.05
CA LEU A 174 -0.54 -3.30 18.60
C LEU A 174 -0.36 -4.62 17.84
N LYS A 175 0.48 -5.54 18.34
CA LYS A 175 0.68 -6.87 17.75
C LYS A 175 -0.60 -7.69 17.77
N ASP A 176 -1.36 -7.66 18.86
CA ASP A 176 -2.60 -8.42 19.01
C ASP A 176 -3.68 -7.94 18.02
N ILE A 177 -3.83 -6.61 17.85
CA ILE A 177 -4.71 -6.06 16.81
C ILE A 177 -4.23 -6.42 15.43
N ASN A 178 -2.92 -6.29 15.16
CA ASN A 178 -2.37 -6.64 13.88
C ASN A 178 -2.64 -8.12 13.53
N THR A 179 -2.58 -9.01 14.52
CA THR A 179 -2.91 -10.43 14.37
C THR A 179 -4.39 -10.61 14.04
N LYS A 180 -5.30 -9.91 14.75
CA LYS A 180 -6.74 -9.94 14.44
C LYS A 180 -7.06 -9.43 13.03
N ILE A 181 -6.39 -8.37 12.59
CA ILE A 181 -6.55 -7.86 11.22
C ILE A 181 -6.06 -8.90 10.21
N THR A 182 -4.96 -9.61 10.49
CA THR A 182 -4.50 -10.70 9.62
C THR A 182 -5.58 -11.77 9.44
N THR A 183 -6.21 -12.24 10.52
CA THR A 183 -7.31 -13.21 10.43
C THR A 183 -8.49 -12.71 9.60
N ILE A 184 -8.80 -11.41 9.70
CA ILE A 184 -9.86 -10.79 8.91
C ILE A 184 -9.50 -10.76 7.42
N VAL A 185 -8.26 -10.36 7.10
CA VAL A 185 -7.77 -10.36 5.71
C VAL A 185 -7.78 -11.77 5.13
N GLU A 186 -7.31 -12.78 5.87
CA GLU A 186 -7.37 -14.18 5.45
C GLU A 186 -8.82 -14.64 5.16
N THR A 187 -9.80 -14.14 5.93
CA THR A 187 -11.21 -14.44 5.71
C THR A 187 -11.73 -13.80 4.41
N ILE A 188 -11.31 -12.57 4.12
CA ILE A 188 -11.64 -11.89 2.85
C ILE A 188 -11.03 -12.66 1.69
N GLU A 189 -9.73 -12.97 1.75
CA GLU A 189 -9.03 -13.72 0.71
C GLU A 189 -9.69 -15.08 0.45
N HIS A 190 -10.08 -15.80 1.50
CA HIS A 190 -10.79 -17.07 1.36
C HIS A 190 -12.12 -16.92 0.63
N LYS A 191 -12.90 -15.88 0.93
CA LYS A 191 -14.16 -15.58 0.22
C LYS A 191 -13.88 -15.28 -1.25
N ASP A 192 -12.90 -14.43 -1.54
CA ASP A 192 -12.55 -14.05 -2.91
C ASP A 192 -12.12 -15.27 -3.74
N LEU A 193 -11.37 -16.20 -3.14
CA LEU A 193 -11.00 -17.46 -3.80
C LEU A 193 -12.23 -18.30 -4.18
N ILE A 194 -13.22 -18.43 -3.30
CA ILE A 194 -14.45 -19.17 -3.59
C ILE A 194 -15.25 -18.48 -4.72
N GLU A 195 -15.35 -17.15 -4.68
CA GLU A 195 -16.01 -16.40 -5.75
C GLU A 195 -15.32 -16.57 -7.11
N LEU A 196 -13.98 -16.56 -7.11
CA LEU A 196 -13.19 -16.81 -8.31
C LEU A 196 -13.39 -18.22 -8.87
N GLN A 197 -13.37 -19.24 -8.00
CA GLN A 197 -13.65 -20.63 -8.39
C GLN A 197 -15.04 -20.77 -8.99
N THR A 198 -16.05 -20.22 -8.32
CA THR A 198 -17.44 -20.24 -8.80
C THR A 198 -17.58 -19.58 -10.17
N LYS A 199 -16.94 -18.41 -10.36
CA LYS A 199 -16.95 -17.71 -11.65
C LYS A 199 -16.23 -18.51 -12.75
N ALA A 200 -15.12 -19.17 -12.42
CA ALA A 200 -14.38 -20.01 -13.37
C ALA A 200 -15.21 -21.23 -13.82
N GLU A 201 -15.89 -21.90 -12.88
CA GLU A 201 -16.78 -23.03 -13.18
C GLU A 201 -17.96 -22.60 -14.07
N LEU A 202 -18.59 -21.46 -13.76
CA LEU A 202 -19.68 -20.91 -14.58
C LEU A 202 -19.22 -20.59 -16.01
N ILE A 203 -18.02 -20.03 -16.17
CA ILE A 203 -17.45 -19.76 -17.49
C ILE A 203 -17.22 -21.08 -18.24
N GLN A 204 -16.61 -22.07 -17.58
CA GLN A 204 -16.35 -23.38 -18.19
C GLN A 204 -17.65 -24.07 -18.62
N ASN A 205 -18.70 -24.01 -17.81
CA ASN A 205 -20.01 -24.57 -18.15
C ASN A 205 -20.63 -23.87 -19.36
N ARG A 206 -20.58 -22.53 -19.44
CA ARG A 206 -21.07 -21.79 -20.62
C ARG A 206 -20.36 -22.17 -21.91
N TYR A 207 -19.04 -22.36 -21.88
CA TYR A 207 -18.28 -22.79 -23.06
C TYR A 207 -18.63 -24.22 -23.48
N ARG A 208 -18.77 -25.13 -22.51
CA ARG A 208 -19.20 -26.51 -22.79
C ARG A 208 -20.60 -26.55 -23.40
N GLU A 209 -21.53 -25.74 -22.91
CA GLU A 209 -22.89 -25.65 -23.44
C GLU A 209 -22.93 -25.01 -24.85
N SER A 210 -22.11 -23.99 -25.11
CA SER A 210 -22.02 -23.36 -26.44
C SER A 210 -21.35 -24.24 -27.49
N ASP A 211 -20.41 -25.11 -27.11
CA ASP A 211 -19.77 -26.07 -28.03
C ASP A 211 -20.71 -27.20 -28.47
N HIS A 212 -21.86 -27.36 -27.81
CA HIS A 212 -22.88 -28.37 -28.10
C HIS A 212 -24.10 -27.82 -28.89
N MET A 213 -24.05 -26.57 -29.35
CA MET A 213 -25.03 -25.96 -30.28
C MET A 213 -24.43 -25.72 -31.65
#